data_AF-A0A419JBB3-F1
#
_entry.id   AF-A0A419JBB3-F1
#
_cell.length_a   1.000
_cell.length_b   1.000
_cell.length_c   1.000
_cell.angle_alpha   90.00
_cell.angle_beta   90.00
_cell.angle_gamma   90.00
#
_symmetry.space_group_name_H-M   'P 1'
#
loop_
_entity.id
_entity.type
_entity.pdbx_description
1 polymer ?
#
loop_
_entity_poly.entity_id
_entity_poly.type
_entity_poly.pdbx_seq_one_letter_code
_entity_poly.pdbx_strand_id
1 'polypeptide(L)' 'IAAGSRPCDAVMLAAADVSGDGQVTSLDALMILQAAAGKIEL' A
#
# COMPACT_ATOMS: atom_id res chain seq x y z
N ILE A 1 8.39 7.01 -27.86
CA ILE A 1 7.54 7.34 -26.69
C ILE A 1 8.15 6.62 -25.50
N ALA A 2 8.93 7.33 -24.69
CA ALA A 2 9.41 6.77 -23.44
C ALA A 2 8.21 6.72 -22.50
N ALA A 3 7.63 5.53 -22.30
CA ALA A 3 6.68 5.34 -21.23
C ALA A 3 7.40 5.77 -19.94
N GLY A 4 6.93 6.85 -19.33
CA GLY A 4 7.48 7.38 -18.10
C GLY A 4 7.36 6.32 -17.02
N SER A 5 8.41 5.51 -16.86
CA SER A 5 8.64 4.74 -15.66
C SER A 5 8.96 5.76 -14.58
N ARG A 6 7.91 6.37 -14.01
CA ARG A 6 8.00 6.93 -12.68
C ARG A 6 8.46 5.73 -11.86
N PRO A 7 9.67 5.72 -11.29
CA PRO A 7 10.03 4.65 -10.38
C PRO A 7 8.86 4.53 -9.40
N CYS A 8 8.42 3.32 -9.09
CA CYS A 8 7.47 3.11 -8.01
C CYS A 8 8.17 3.64 -6.76
N ASP A 9 8.01 4.94 -6.48
CA ASP A 9 8.77 5.65 -5.47
C ASP A 9 8.52 4.92 -4.16
N ALA A 10 9.56 4.68 -3.37
CA ALA A 10 9.46 3.93 -2.11
C ALA A 10 8.37 4.49 -1.19
N VAL A 11 8.01 5.76 -1.36
CA VAL A 11 6.88 6.43 -0.70
C VAL A 11 5.53 5.80 -1.06
N MET A 12 5.31 5.39 -2.31
CA MET A 12 4.08 4.73 -2.75
C MET A 12 4.00 3.29 -2.26
N LEU A 13 5.14 2.59 -2.18
CA LEU A 13 5.22 1.29 -1.51
C LEU A 13 4.93 1.45 -0.02
N ALA A 14 5.51 2.45 0.65
CA ALA A 14 5.27 2.73 2.06
C ALA A 14 3.81 3.14 2.36
N ALA A 15 3.15 3.82 1.42
CA ALA A 15 1.72 4.12 1.53
C ALA A 15 0.84 2.88 1.32
N ALA A 16 1.33 1.87 0.62
CA ALA A 16 0.64 0.60 0.41
C ALA A 16 0.97 -0.44 1.50
N ASP A 17 2.13 -0.33 2.16
CA ASP A 17 2.55 -1.13 3.31
C ASP A 17 1.98 -0.53 4.60
N VAL A 18 0.71 -0.82 4.86
CA VAL A 18 0.00 -0.43 6.08
C VAL A 18 0.37 -1.29 7.29
N SER A 19 1.01 -2.44 7.07
CA SER A 19 1.51 -3.35 8.10
C SER A 19 2.88 -2.90 8.64
N GLY A 20 3.67 -2.15 7.88
CA GLY A 20 5.01 -1.70 8.25
C GLY A 20 6.07 -2.81 8.20
N ASP A 21 5.84 -3.86 7.42
CA ASP A 21 6.74 -5.01 7.22
C ASP A 21 7.83 -4.74 6.17
N GLY A 22 7.69 -3.66 5.40
CA GLY A 22 8.51 -3.35 4.24
C GLY A 22 8.10 -4.14 2.99
N GLN A 23 7.02 -4.92 3.05
CA GLN A 23 6.48 -5.67 1.91
C GLN A 23 4.97 -5.46 1.78
N VAL A 24 4.56 -5.06 0.58
CA VAL A 24 3.14 -4.94 0.22
C VAL A 24 2.59 -6.34 -0.06
N THR A 25 1.91 -6.93 0.92
CA THR A 25 1.33 -8.28 0.80
C THR A 25 -0.20 -8.26 0.81
N SER A 26 -0.85 -9.40 0.61
CA SER A 26 -2.31 -9.53 0.72
C SER A 26 -2.86 -9.07 2.07
N LEU A 27 -2.04 -9.08 3.12
CA LEU A 27 -2.38 -8.57 4.45
C LEU A 27 -2.65 -7.06 4.42
N ASP A 28 -1.80 -6.29 3.75
CA ASP A 28 -2.00 -4.84 3.60
C ASP A 28 -3.28 -4.52 2.87
N ALA A 29 -3.52 -5.21 1.74
CA ALA A 29 -4.74 -5.02 0.98
C ALA A 29 -5.99 -5.33 1.82
N LEU A 30 -5.92 -6.36 2.67
CA LEU A 30 -6.98 -6.69 3.62
C LEU A 30 -7.13 -5.66 4.73
N MET A 31 -6.04 -5.10 5.24
CA MET A 31 -6.08 -4.04 6.24
C MET A 31 -6.69 -2.76 5.66
N ILE A 32 -6.30 -2.35 4.45
CA ILE A 32 -6.92 -1.23 3.72
C ILE A 32 -8.41 -1.48 3.49
N LEU A 33 -8.79 -2.69 3.09
CA LEU A 33 -10.20 -3.05 2.89
C LEU A 33 -10.99 -3.01 4.20
N GLN A 34 -10.40 -3.46 5.30
CA GLN A 34 -11.01 -3.40 6.63
C GLN A 34 -11.11 -1.96 7.14
N ALA A 35 -10.12 -1.12 6.89
CA ALA A 35 -10.13 0.29 7.23
C ALA A 35 -11.19 1.05 6.42
N ALA A 36 -11.26 0.79 5.11
CA ALA A 36 -12.30 1.35 4.23
C ALA A 36 -13.71 0.87 4.61
N ALA A 37 -13.82 -0.35 5.15
CA ALA A 37 -15.07 -0.89 5.68
C ALA A 37 -15.41 -0.38 7.10
N GLY A 38 -14.59 0.52 7.68
CA GLY A 38 -14.79 1.06 9.03
C GLY A 38 -14.61 0.03 10.14
N LYS A 39 -13.89 -1.06 9.86
CA LYS A 39 -13.66 -2.16 10.83
C LYS A 39 -12.40 -1.94 11.66
N ILE A 40 -11.42 -1.21 11.13
CA ILE A 40 -10.16 -0.87 11.82
C ILE A 40 -9.80 0.60 11.52
N GLU A 41 -9.22 1.30 12.50
CA GLU A 41 -8.65 2.63 12.30
C GLU A 41 -7.14 2.47 12.08
N LEU A 42 -6.61 3.12 11.04
CA LEU A 42 -5.21 3.03 10.63
C LEU A 42 -4.38 4.15 11.28
#